data_AF-A0AAW2WMG0-F1
#
_entry.id   AF-A0AAW2WMG0-F1
#
_cell.length_a   1.000
_cell.length_b   1.000
_cell.length_c   1.000
_cell.angle_alpha   90.00
_cell.angle_beta   90.00
_cell.angle_gamma   90.00
#
_symmetry.space_group_name_H-M   'P 1'
#
loop_
_entity.id
_entity.type
_entity.pdbx_description
1 polymer ?
#
loop_
_entity_poly.entity_id
_entity_poly.type
_entity_poly.pdbx_seq_one_letter_code
_entity_poly.pdbx_strand_id
1 'polypeptide(L)'
;MLKLLDCLNLVKGLQILATFPGSFTSIQVINDNIFFELVAIITSDSSKTVVWKSALKALVEIGFSIEKCLDSGKAASFESTVVEKIVSLISSLDSAITLSLRLEAAFEIGATRKDFMLRVVRGLDEAIDTNFSAVFDHGNHKSNELTIKLLDTYSQKVLPWFLEIGGSEEVQLNFALSIWDKIENFRSMLYRAFAHVVSDTPLTAILGEAKKVSQIVQSILSNVCVILDFLLAFRQNEEEGKKLNWAVRETAIQCLVAVSELPHARVYPLRTKVLRAISKALDDPKRIVRQEAVRCRQAWASIASRSLHF
;
A
#
# COMPACT_ATOMS: atom_id res chain seq x y z
N MET A 1 -16.48 -33.30 3.88
CA MET A 1 -15.16 -33.48 4.54
C MET A 1 -14.16 -34.17 3.61
N LEU A 2 -14.44 -35.36 3.06
CA LEU A 2 -13.54 -36.05 2.11
C LEU A 2 -13.12 -35.19 0.89
N LYS A 3 -14.08 -34.61 0.15
CA LYS A 3 -13.77 -33.74 -1.00
C LYS A 3 -12.85 -32.54 -0.67
N LEU A 4 -12.90 -32.04 0.56
CA LEU A 4 -12.02 -30.93 0.99
C LEU A 4 -10.60 -31.43 1.24
N LEU A 5 -10.47 -32.60 1.89
CA LEU A 5 -9.19 -33.25 2.14
C LEU A 5 -8.49 -33.63 0.84
N ASP A 6 -9.23 -34.15 -0.15
CA ASP A 6 -8.71 -34.48 -1.48
C ASP A 6 -8.14 -33.25 -2.19
N CYS A 7 -8.85 -32.11 -2.16
CA CYS A 7 -8.37 -30.85 -2.71
C CYS A 7 -7.11 -30.33 -2.00
N LEU A 8 -7.02 -30.46 -0.67
CA LEU A 8 -5.83 -30.04 0.08
C LEU A 8 -4.61 -30.91 -0.24
N ASN A 9 -4.82 -32.22 -0.35
CA ASN A 9 -3.78 -33.16 -0.77
C ASN A 9 -3.31 -32.88 -2.20
N LEU A 10 -4.23 -32.54 -3.11
CA LEU A 10 -3.89 -32.12 -4.48
C LEU A 10 -2.99 -30.87 -4.46
N VAL A 11 -3.40 -29.81 -3.75
CA VAL A 11 -2.60 -28.57 -3.64
C VAL A 11 -1.20 -28.87 -3.08
N LYS A 12 -1.10 -29.73 -2.07
CA LYS A 12 0.20 -30.10 -1.50
C LYS A 12 1.05 -30.92 -2.48
N GLY A 13 0.44 -31.83 -3.24
CA GLY A 13 1.11 -32.58 -4.31
C GLY A 13 1.66 -31.67 -5.41
N LEU A 14 0.85 -30.73 -5.91
CA LEU A 14 1.25 -29.72 -6.90
C LEU A 14 2.42 -28.87 -6.39
N GLN A 15 2.37 -28.46 -5.13
CA GLN A 15 3.45 -27.71 -4.50
C GLN A 15 4.76 -28.51 -4.45
N ILE A 16 4.72 -29.79 -4.05
CA ILE A 16 5.91 -30.65 -3.98
C ILE A 16 6.54 -30.80 -5.36
N LEU A 17 5.73 -31.02 -6.40
CA LEU A 17 6.21 -31.11 -7.78
C LEU A 17 6.86 -29.80 -8.24
N ALA A 18 6.20 -28.67 -7.99
CA ALA A 18 6.68 -27.36 -8.40
C ALA A 18 7.85 -26.84 -7.56
N THR A 19 8.17 -27.43 -6.40
CA THR A 19 9.35 -27.05 -5.59
C THR A 19 10.56 -27.96 -5.84
N PHE A 20 10.42 -29.00 -6.66
CA PHE A 20 11.50 -29.93 -6.96
C PHE A 20 12.61 -29.25 -7.80
N PRO A 21 13.90 -29.39 -7.41
CA PRO A 21 15.03 -28.88 -8.17
C PRO A 21 15.34 -29.86 -9.32
N GLY A 22 14.73 -29.68 -10.49
CA GLY A 22 14.89 -30.58 -11.63
C GLY A 22 15.38 -29.88 -12.88
N SER A 23 16.56 -30.25 -13.38
CA SER A 23 17.19 -29.80 -14.62
C SER A 23 16.64 -30.49 -15.89
N PHE A 24 15.37 -30.91 -15.89
CA PHE A 24 14.78 -31.68 -17.00
C PHE A 24 13.87 -30.80 -17.85
N THR A 25 14.20 -30.68 -19.14
CA THR A 25 13.55 -29.82 -20.14
C THR A 25 12.07 -30.14 -20.39
N SER A 26 11.58 -31.33 -20.01
CA SER A 26 10.15 -31.71 -20.13
C SER A 26 9.26 -31.22 -18.96
N ILE A 27 9.80 -30.50 -17.97
CA ILE A 27 9.08 -30.08 -16.76
C ILE A 27 8.48 -28.67 -16.89
N GLN A 28 8.87 -27.85 -17.88
CA GLN A 28 8.37 -26.48 -18.01
C GLN A 28 6.86 -26.42 -18.27
N VAL A 29 6.33 -27.21 -19.20
CA VAL A 29 4.88 -27.33 -19.47
C VAL A 29 4.11 -27.84 -18.24
N ILE A 30 4.73 -28.72 -17.45
CA ILE A 30 4.12 -29.25 -16.22
C ILE A 30 4.05 -28.14 -15.15
N ASN A 31 5.09 -27.33 -15.02
CA ASN A 31 5.12 -26.19 -14.10
C ASN A 31 4.08 -25.13 -14.48
N ASP A 32 3.96 -24.81 -15.78
CA ASP A 32 2.96 -23.86 -16.28
C ASP A 32 1.55 -24.34 -15.88
N ASN A 33 1.25 -25.61 -16.13
CA ASN A 33 -0.04 -26.21 -15.74
C ASN A 33 -0.28 -26.15 -14.23
N ILE A 34 0.75 -26.39 -13.42
CA ILE A 34 0.66 -26.28 -11.95
C ILE A 34 0.36 -24.82 -11.55
N PHE A 35 1.05 -23.85 -12.14
CA PHE A 35 0.84 -22.44 -11.84
C PHE A 35 -0.56 -21.99 -12.25
N PHE A 36 -1.02 -22.38 -13.45
CA PHE A 36 -2.37 -22.11 -13.92
C PHE A 36 -3.43 -22.68 -12.98
N GLU A 37 -3.27 -23.93 -12.53
CA GLU A 37 -4.23 -24.57 -11.62
C GLU A 37 -4.29 -23.86 -10.27
N LEU A 38 -3.12 -23.56 -9.67
CA LEU A 38 -3.06 -22.84 -8.40
C LEU A 38 -3.62 -21.42 -8.50
N VAL A 39 -3.31 -20.71 -9.60
CA VAL A 39 -3.87 -19.38 -9.91
C VAL A 39 -5.38 -19.45 -10.11
N ALA A 40 -5.89 -20.46 -10.81
CA ALA A 40 -7.33 -20.66 -10.98
C ALA A 40 -8.01 -20.85 -9.62
N ILE A 41 -7.42 -21.64 -8.72
CA ILE A 41 -7.94 -21.82 -7.36
C ILE A 41 -8.00 -20.49 -6.61
N ILE A 42 -6.91 -19.70 -6.60
CA ILE A 42 -6.88 -18.44 -5.85
C ILE A 42 -7.67 -17.30 -6.50
N THR A 43 -8.13 -17.46 -7.74
CA THR A 43 -8.97 -16.48 -8.46
C THR A 43 -10.44 -16.90 -8.58
N SER A 44 -10.76 -18.16 -8.24
CA SER A 44 -12.12 -18.70 -8.18
C SER A 44 -12.89 -18.30 -6.91
N ASP A 45 -14.20 -18.60 -6.88
CA ASP A 45 -15.08 -18.27 -5.76
C ASP A 45 -14.49 -18.65 -4.37
N SER A 46 -14.38 -17.64 -3.52
CA SER A 46 -13.74 -17.69 -2.20
C SER A 46 -14.53 -18.47 -1.13
N SER A 47 -15.68 -19.05 -1.49
CA SER A 47 -16.49 -19.92 -0.61
C SER A 47 -15.70 -21.06 0.05
N LYS A 48 -14.54 -21.45 -0.52
CA LYS A 48 -13.60 -22.42 0.04
C LYS A 48 -12.31 -21.78 0.55
N THR A 49 -12.42 -20.91 1.55
CA THR A 49 -11.31 -20.14 2.14
C THR A 49 -10.10 -21.01 2.54
N VAL A 50 -10.32 -22.25 3.01
CA VAL A 50 -9.24 -23.17 3.39
C VAL A 50 -8.41 -23.61 2.17
N VAL A 51 -9.06 -23.95 1.05
CA VAL A 51 -8.38 -24.38 -0.18
C VAL A 51 -7.65 -23.19 -0.80
N TRP A 52 -8.28 -22.02 -0.80
CA TRP A 52 -7.68 -20.76 -1.25
C TRP A 52 -6.37 -20.45 -0.49
N LYS A 53 -6.40 -20.50 0.86
CA LYS A 53 -5.21 -20.25 1.69
C LYS A 53 -4.12 -21.27 1.44
N SER A 54 -4.48 -22.54 1.26
CA SER A 54 -3.51 -23.59 0.96
C SER A 54 -2.85 -23.37 -0.40
N ALA A 55 -3.62 -22.97 -1.43
CA ALA A 55 -3.10 -22.71 -2.76
C ALA A 55 -2.21 -21.46 -2.79
N LEU A 56 -2.59 -20.39 -2.08
CA LEU A 56 -1.75 -19.21 -1.93
C LEU A 56 -0.43 -19.56 -1.24
N LYS A 57 -0.48 -20.30 -0.12
CA LYS A 57 0.73 -20.75 0.58
C LYS A 57 1.63 -21.60 -0.33
N ALA A 58 1.04 -22.47 -1.15
CA ALA A 58 1.79 -23.25 -2.12
C ALA A 58 2.53 -22.35 -3.13
N LEU A 59 1.86 -21.35 -3.70
CA LEU A 59 2.48 -20.38 -4.62
C LEU A 59 3.60 -19.57 -3.95
N VAL A 60 3.44 -19.18 -2.69
CA VAL A 60 4.48 -18.48 -1.91
C VAL A 60 5.71 -19.38 -1.71
N GLU A 61 5.50 -20.63 -1.30
CA GLU A 61 6.60 -21.59 -1.11
C GLU A 61 7.32 -21.91 -2.44
N ILE A 62 6.58 -21.97 -3.55
CA ILE A 62 7.15 -22.09 -4.90
C ILE A 62 7.98 -20.84 -5.23
N GLY A 63 7.45 -19.63 -5.00
CA GLY A 63 8.15 -18.37 -5.26
C GLY A 63 9.51 -18.29 -4.56
N PHE A 64 9.57 -18.66 -3.28
CA PHE A 64 10.84 -18.74 -2.53
C PHE A 64 11.80 -19.83 -3.06
N SER A 65 11.28 -20.90 -3.66
CA SER A 65 12.11 -21.99 -4.20
C SER A 65 12.77 -21.65 -5.54
N ILE A 66 12.17 -20.74 -6.32
CA ILE A 66 12.65 -20.36 -7.66
C ILE A 66 14.02 -19.68 -7.57
N GLU A 67 14.24 -18.83 -6.56
CA GLU A 67 15.54 -18.17 -6.34
C GLU A 67 16.68 -19.18 -6.12
N LYS A 68 16.38 -20.33 -5.50
CA LYS A 68 17.38 -21.37 -5.18
C LYS A 68 17.71 -22.28 -6.37
N CYS A 69 16.86 -22.35 -7.38
CA CYS A 69 17.00 -23.35 -8.46
C CYS A 69 17.83 -22.90 -9.66
N LEU A 70 18.22 -21.63 -9.77
CA LEU A 70 18.93 -21.06 -10.94
C LEU A 70 18.26 -21.35 -12.31
N ASP A 71 16.98 -21.75 -12.31
CA ASP A 71 16.21 -22.08 -13.51
C ASP A 71 15.47 -20.83 -14.02
N SER A 72 16.08 -20.16 -15.00
CA SER A 72 15.53 -18.94 -15.61
C SER A 72 14.20 -19.17 -16.33
N GLY A 73 13.95 -20.39 -16.83
CA GLY A 73 12.71 -20.72 -17.56
C GLY A 73 11.52 -20.85 -16.61
N LYS A 74 11.71 -21.55 -15.49
CA LYS A 74 10.70 -21.65 -14.42
C LYS A 74 10.42 -20.31 -13.75
N ALA A 75 11.45 -19.48 -13.56
CA ALA A 75 11.27 -18.12 -13.06
C ALA A 75 10.43 -17.27 -14.02
N ALA A 76 10.74 -17.28 -15.31
CA ALA A 76 9.99 -16.53 -16.33
C ALA A 76 8.52 -16.97 -16.41
N SER A 77 8.26 -18.28 -16.35
CA SER A 77 6.89 -18.81 -16.35
C SER A 77 6.08 -18.40 -15.11
N PHE A 78 6.70 -18.47 -13.93
CA PHE A 78 6.05 -18.02 -12.69
C PHE A 78 5.73 -16.53 -12.76
N GLU A 79 6.64 -15.73 -13.30
CA GLU A 79 6.45 -14.29 -13.51
C GLU A 79 5.27 -14.00 -14.44
N SER A 80 5.22 -14.60 -15.62
CA SER A 80 4.15 -14.36 -16.60
C SER A 80 2.79 -14.92 -16.17
N THR A 81 2.78 -16.03 -15.44
CA THR A 81 1.55 -16.73 -15.09
C THR A 81 0.98 -16.27 -13.75
N VAL A 82 1.82 -16.16 -12.73
CA VAL A 82 1.40 -15.89 -11.37
C VAL A 82 1.47 -14.39 -11.07
N VAL A 83 2.65 -13.78 -11.26
CA VAL A 83 2.89 -12.38 -10.84
C VAL A 83 2.07 -11.40 -11.68
N GLU A 84 2.05 -11.55 -13.01
CA GLU A 84 1.22 -10.67 -13.85
C GLU A 84 -0.28 -10.82 -13.53
N LYS A 85 -0.72 -12.05 -13.27
CA LYS A 85 -2.13 -12.29 -12.94
C LYS A 85 -2.53 -11.63 -11.63
N ILE A 86 -1.76 -11.77 -10.55
CA ILE A 86 -2.11 -11.14 -9.27
C ILE A 86 -2.06 -9.62 -9.33
N VAL A 87 -1.10 -9.04 -10.06
CA VAL A 87 -1.00 -7.58 -10.24
C VAL A 87 -2.22 -7.08 -11.00
N SER A 88 -2.64 -7.78 -12.07
CA SER A 88 -3.86 -7.44 -12.81
C SER A 88 -5.13 -7.43 -11.94
N LEU A 89 -5.18 -8.26 -10.88
CA LEU A 89 -6.33 -8.35 -10.00
C LEU A 89 -6.46 -7.14 -9.06
N ILE A 90 -5.38 -6.43 -8.77
CA ILE A 90 -5.39 -5.26 -7.88
C ILE A 90 -6.41 -4.22 -8.39
N SER A 91 -6.40 -3.95 -9.70
CA SER A 91 -7.27 -2.96 -10.35
C SER A 91 -8.62 -3.51 -10.82
N SER A 92 -8.83 -4.83 -10.82
CA SER A 92 -10.03 -5.46 -11.40
C SER A 92 -11.30 -5.19 -10.58
N LEU A 93 -12.29 -4.49 -11.15
CA LEU A 93 -13.56 -4.18 -10.47
C LEU A 93 -14.57 -5.34 -10.46
N ASP A 94 -14.42 -6.29 -11.39
CA ASP A 94 -15.38 -7.39 -11.66
C ASP A 94 -14.83 -8.77 -11.27
N SER A 95 -13.92 -8.82 -10.31
CA SER A 95 -13.36 -10.09 -9.85
C SER A 95 -14.37 -10.87 -8.98
N ALA A 96 -14.44 -12.19 -9.19
CA ALA A 96 -15.24 -13.10 -8.37
C ALA A 96 -14.79 -13.16 -6.90
N ILE A 97 -13.58 -12.68 -6.59
CA ILE A 97 -13.00 -12.64 -5.25
C ILE A 97 -12.98 -11.23 -4.67
N THR A 98 -13.13 -11.14 -3.35
CA THR A 98 -13.14 -9.86 -2.62
C THR A 98 -11.82 -9.12 -2.77
N LEU A 99 -11.85 -7.77 -2.70
CA LEU A 99 -10.63 -6.96 -2.78
C LEU A 99 -9.60 -7.35 -1.71
N SER A 100 -10.05 -7.68 -0.50
CA SER A 100 -9.15 -8.08 0.59
C SER A 100 -8.31 -9.30 0.22
N LEU A 101 -8.92 -10.32 -0.40
CA LEU A 101 -8.21 -11.53 -0.83
C LEU A 101 -7.27 -11.24 -2.00
N ARG A 102 -7.65 -10.35 -2.91
CA ARG A 102 -6.78 -9.90 -4.01
C ARG A 102 -5.52 -9.21 -3.50
N LEU A 103 -5.68 -8.30 -2.55
CA LEU A 103 -4.57 -7.57 -1.93
C LEU A 103 -3.72 -8.48 -1.03
N GLU A 104 -4.32 -9.46 -0.36
CA GLU A 104 -3.60 -10.51 0.37
C GLU A 104 -2.74 -11.34 -0.58
N ALA A 105 -3.30 -11.89 -1.66
CA ALA A 105 -2.54 -12.66 -2.63
C ALA A 105 -1.42 -11.84 -3.30
N ALA A 106 -1.72 -10.60 -3.70
CA ALA A 106 -0.75 -9.69 -4.28
C ALA A 106 0.44 -9.44 -3.34
N PHE A 107 0.16 -9.15 -2.07
CA PHE A 107 1.22 -8.94 -1.08
C PHE A 107 2.03 -10.20 -0.80
N GLU A 108 1.37 -11.33 -0.50
CA GLU A 108 2.07 -12.58 -0.11
C GLU A 108 2.97 -13.10 -1.24
N ILE A 109 2.51 -13.05 -2.50
CA ILE A 109 3.34 -13.45 -3.63
C ILE A 109 4.39 -12.38 -3.95
N GLY A 110 4.05 -11.09 -3.88
CA GLY A 110 5.03 -10.00 -4.04
C GLY A 110 6.16 -10.09 -3.02
N ALA A 111 5.86 -10.50 -1.78
CA ALA A 111 6.80 -10.62 -0.68
C ALA A 111 7.85 -11.73 -0.88
N THR A 112 7.67 -12.60 -1.88
CA THR A 112 8.65 -13.64 -2.19
C THR A 112 9.94 -13.09 -2.80
N ARG A 113 9.86 -12.00 -3.57
CA ARG A 113 11.01 -11.38 -4.26
C ARG A 113 10.83 -9.87 -4.41
N LYS A 114 11.93 -9.13 -4.27
CA LYS A 114 11.93 -7.66 -4.37
C LYS A 114 11.41 -7.13 -5.70
N ASP A 115 11.82 -7.71 -6.82
CA ASP A 115 11.35 -7.29 -8.13
C ASP A 115 9.86 -7.59 -8.35
N PHE A 116 9.30 -8.61 -7.69
CA PHE A 116 7.87 -8.89 -7.71
C PHE A 116 7.09 -7.88 -6.87
N MET A 117 7.58 -7.58 -5.66
CA MET A 117 6.98 -6.55 -4.82
C MET A 117 6.96 -5.19 -5.51
N LEU A 118 8.00 -4.83 -6.28
CA LEU A 118 8.00 -3.59 -7.07
C LEU A 118 6.90 -3.57 -8.14
N ARG A 119 6.57 -4.71 -8.76
CA ARG A 119 5.43 -4.79 -9.70
C ARG A 119 4.08 -4.66 -8.98
N VAL A 120 3.98 -5.21 -7.77
CA VAL A 120 2.80 -5.05 -6.90
C VAL A 120 2.61 -3.60 -6.48
N VAL A 121 3.69 -2.93 -6.06
CA VAL A 121 3.71 -1.48 -5.77
C VAL A 121 3.19 -0.70 -6.97
N ARG A 122 3.72 -0.94 -8.17
CA ARG A 122 3.24 -0.26 -9.38
C ARG A 122 1.75 -0.50 -9.63
N GLY A 123 1.28 -1.74 -9.51
CA GLY A 123 -0.14 -2.05 -9.67
C GLY A 123 -1.03 -1.38 -8.62
N LEU A 124 -0.55 -1.26 -7.37
CA LEU A 124 -1.22 -0.49 -6.32
C LEU A 124 -1.27 0.99 -6.67
N ASP A 125 -0.15 1.58 -7.12
CA ASP A 125 -0.07 2.99 -7.47
C ASP A 125 -1.04 3.32 -8.62
N GLU A 126 -1.05 2.52 -9.69
CA GLU A 126 -1.98 2.64 -10.83
C GLU A 126 -3.45 2.49 -10.39
N ALA A 127 -3.74 1.53 -9.51
CA ALA A 127 -5.09 1.32 -8.99
C ALA A 127 -5.54 2.50 -8.12
N ILE A 128 -4.64 3.02 -7.28
CA ILE A 128 -4.89 4.19 -6.44
C ILE A 128 -5.18 5.38 -7.36
N ASP A 129 -4.31 5.67 -8.34
CA ASP A 129 -4.50 6.78 -9.29
C ASP A 129 -5.86 6.72 -9.97
N THR A 130 -6.19 5.57 -10.56
CA THR A 130 -7.45 5.35 -11.27
C THR A 130 -8.66 5.57 -10.36
N ASN A 131 -8.60 5.04 -9.12
CA ASN A 131 -9.72 5.17 -8.19
C ASN A 131 -9.84 6.59 -7.64
N PHE A 132 -8.74 7.28 -7.37
CA PHE A 132 -8.76 8.70 -7.01
C PHE A 132 -9.47 9.48 -8.13
N SER A 133 -9.04 9.39 -9.39
CA SER A 133 -9.73 10.05 -10.52
C SER A 133 -11.23 9.72 -10.58
N ALA A 134 -11.60 8.44 -10.47
CA ALA A 134 -13.00 8.01 -10.56
C ALA A 134 -13.89 8.50 -9.40
N VAL A 135 -13.35 8.60 -8.17
CA VAL A 135 -14.06 9.19 -7.03
C VAL A 135 -14.45 10.64 -7.34
N PHE A 136 -13.56 11.39 -7.96
CA PHE A 136 -13.74 12.84 -8.15
C PHE A 136 -14.57 13.19 -9.38
N ASP A 137 -14.47 12.41 -10.46
CA ASP A 137 -15.21 12.71 -11.69
C ASP A 137 -16.69 12.27 -11.61
N HIS A 138 -17.01 11.24 -10.82
CA HIS A 138 -18.34 10.60 -10.85
C HIS A 138 -18.97 10.35 -9.47
N GLY A 139 -18.33 10.76 -8.37
CA GLY A 139 -18.87 10.57 -7.01
C GLY A 139 -19.02 9.09 -6.62
N ASN A 140 -18.24 8.19 -7.25
CA ASN A 140 -18.43 6.75 -7.15
C ASN A 140 -18.07 6.21 -5.76
N HIS A 141 -19.10 5.82 -5.00
CA HIS A 141 -18.96 5.28 -3.65
C HIS A 141 -18.12 4.00 -3.58
N LYS A 142 -18.15 3.15 -4.63
CA LYS A 142 -17.36 1.92 -4.68
C LYS A 142 -15.86 2.27 -4.75
N SER A 143 -15.50 3.28 -5.54
CA SER A 143 -14.12 3.76 -5.68
C SER A 143 -13.54 4.33 -4.38
N ASN A 144 -14.36 4.92 -3.51
CA ASN A 144 -13.92 5.37 -2.17
C ASN A 144 -13.47 4.21 -1.29
N GLU A 145 -14.29 3.17 -1.17
CA GLU A 145 -13.97 2.01 -0.33
C GLU A 145 -12.73 1.26 -0.84
N LEU A 146 -12.59 1.17 -2.17
CA LEU A 146 -11.41 0.59 -2.82
C LEU A 146 -10.15 1.40 -2.50
N THR A 147 -10.23 2.73 -2.61
CA THR A 147 -9.11 3.64 -2.33
C THR A 147 -8.59 3.47 -0.90
N ILE A 148 -9.47 3.43 0.09
CA ILE A 148 -9.09 3.25 1.50
C ILE A 148 -8.34 1.93 1.70
N LYS A 149 -8.89 0.82 1.17
CA LYS A 149 -8.27 -0.50 1.31
C LYS A 149 -6.92 -0.63 0.59
N LEU A 150 -6.76 0.03 -0.57
CA LEU A 150 -5.49 0.08 -1.29
C LEU A 150 -4.42 0.82 -0.48
N LEU A 151 -4.77 1.99 0.07
CA LEU A 151 -3.87 2.77 0.91
C LEU A 151 -3.49 2.05 2.20
N ASP A 152 -4.46 1.40 2.86
CA ASP A 152 -4.21 0.60 4.07
C ASP A 152 -3.28 -0.59 3.78
N THR A 153 -3.44 -1.25 2.62
CA THR A 153 -2.55 -2.35 2.22
C THR A 153 -1.12 -1.85 2.02
N TYR A 154 -0.96 -0.70 1.37
CA TYR A 154 0.35 -0.10 1.15
C TYR A 154 1.04 0.23 2.49
N SER A 155 0.33 0.90 3.39
CA SER A 155 0.91 1.39 4.64
C SER A 155 1.15 0.30 5.69
N GLN A 156 0.23 -0.67 5.80
CA GLN A 156 0.26 -1.69 6.84
C GLN A 156 1.09 -2.92 6.44
N LYS A 157 1.28 -3.16 5.14
CA LYS A 157 1.99 -4.37 4.65
C LYS A 157 3.23 -4.03 3.83
N VAL A 158 3.07 -3.28 2.74
CA VAL A 158 4.15 -3.04 1.77
C VAL A 158 5.29 -2.23 2.39
N LEU A 159 4.99 -1.13 3.08
CA LEU A 159 6.00 -0.31 3.73
C LEU A 159 6.80 -1.09 4.79
N PRO A 160 6.18 -1.75 5.80
CA PRO A 160 6.91 -2.58 6.76
C PRO A 160 7.83 -3.62 6.11
N TRP A 161 7.35 -4.31 5.07
CA TRP A 161 8.12 -5.33 4.36
C TRP A 161 9.41 -4.78 3.72
N PHE A 162 9.37 -3.59 3.10
CA PHE A 162 10.57 -2.95 2.53
C PHE A 162 11.60 -2.56 3.59
N LEU A 163 11.19 -2.35 4.84
CA LEU A 163 12.14 -2.11 5.93
C LEU A 163 12.86 -3.37 6.35
N GLU A 164 12.09 -4.43 6.56
CA GLU A 164 12.60 -5.68 7.11
C GLU A 164 13.66 -6.27 6.20
N ILE A 165 13.41 -6.26 4.89
CA ILE A 165 14.34 -6.80 3.89
C ILE A 165 15.46 -5.82 3.56
N GLY A 166 15.31 -4.55 3.93
CA GLY A 166 16.24 -3.47 3.62
C GLY A 166 16.30 -3.22 2.12
N GLY A 167 15.52 -2.24 1.64
CA GLY A 167 15.60 -1.84 0.25
C GLY A 167 14.69 -0.68 -0.14
N SER A 168 15.16 0.06 -1.15
CA SER A 168 14.48 1.11 -1.91
C SER A 168 13.74 2.17 -1.08
N GLU A 169 14.53 3.06 -0.47
CA GLU A 169 14.06 4.33 0.09
C GLU A 169 13.25 5.12 -0.96
N GLU A 170 13.56 4.92 -2.23
CA GLU A 170 12.84 5.44 -3.38
C GLU A 170 11.38 4.96 -3.43
N VAL A 171 11.05 3.72 -3.06
CA VAL A 171 9.66 3.25 -3.02
C VAL A 171 8.87 4.01 -1.96
N GLN A 172 9.45 4.19 -0.78
CA GLN A 172 8.82 4.89 0.34
C GLN A 172 8.67 6.39 0.02
N LEU A 173 9.69 6.98 -0.60
CA LEU A 173 9.69 8.37 -1.06
C LEU A 173 8.65 8.57 -2.15
N ASN A 174 8.63 7.73 -3.18
CA ASN A 174 7.70 7.83 -4.29
C ASN A 174 6.26 7.65 -3.81
N PHE A 175 6.01 6.76 -2.85
CA PHE A 175 4.72 6.67 -2.20
C PHE A 175 4.36 7.95 -1.45
N ALA A 176 5.25 8.46 -0.60
CA ALA A 176 5.01 9.69 0.14
C ALA A 176 4.76 10.88 -0.79
N LEU A 177 5.52 11.01 -1.87
CA LEU A 177 5.36 12.03 -2.91
C LEU A 177 4.05 11.85 -3.69
N SER A 178 3.70 10.62 -4.07
CA SER A 178 2.43 10.32 -4.77
C SER A 178 1.22 10.66 -3.90
N ILE A 179 1.25 10.28 -2.62
CA ILE A 179 0.21 10.65 -1.66
C ILE A 179 0.17 12.16 -1.46
N TRP A 180 1.33 12.81 -1.37
CA TRP A 180 1.44 14.26 -1.23
C TRP A 180 0.82 15.02 -2.42
N ASP A 181 1.21 14.67 -3.64
CA ASP A 181 0.65 15.24 -4.87
C ASP A 181 -0.87 15.07 -4.93
N LYS A 182 -1.37 13.89 -4.52
CA LYS A 182 -2.81 13.63 -4.40
C LYS A 182 -3.49 14.50 -3.35
N ILE A 183 -2.89 14.74 -2.18
CA ILE A 183 -3.41 15.66 -1.15
C ILE A 183 -3.48 17.09 -1.70
N GLU A 184 -2.44 17.54 -2.38
CA GLU A 184 -2.35 18.89 -2.93
C GLU A 184 -3.40 19.11 -4.03
N ASN A 185 -3.56 18.13 -4.92
CA ASN A 185 -4.61 18.11 -5.93
C ASN A 185 -6.00 18.11 -5.27
N PHE A 186 -6.21 17.28 -4.25
CA PHE A 186 -7.45 17.23 -3.47
C PHE A 186 -7.78 18.57 -2.81
N ARG A 187 -6.79 19.27 -2.25
CA ARG A 187 -6.94 20.61 -1.66
C ARG A 187 -7.39 21.63 -2.72
N SER A 188 -6.74 21.66 -3.88
CA SER A 188 -7.10 22.57 -4.99
C SER A 188 -8.54 22.34 -5.49
N MET A 189 -8.98 21.08 -5.52
CA MET A 189 -10.31 20.69 -5.98
C MET A 189 -11.38 20.88 -4.92
N LEU A 190 -11.07 20.72 -3.63
CA LEU A 190 -11.96 21.15 -2.55
C LEU A 190 -12.29 22.63 -2.67
N TYR A 191 -11.28 23.48 -2.91
CA TYR A 191 -11.51 24.90 -3.15
C TYR A 191 -12.43 25.15 -4.36
N ARG A 192 -12.28 24.38 -5.45
CA ARG A 192 -13.18 24.46 -6.63
C ARG A 192 -14.59 23.96 -6.34
N ALA A 193 -14.73 22.84 -5.65
CA ALA A 193 -16.02 22.28 -5.26
C ALA A 193 -16.77 23.23 -4.29
N PHE A 194 -16.07 23.81 -3.31
CA PHE A 194 -16.62 24.86 -2.46
C PHE A 194 -17.05 26.09 -3.27
N ALA A 195 -16.30 26.48 -4.31
CA ALA A 195 -16.68 27.56 -5.21
C ALA A 195 -17.95 27.23 -6.03
N HIS A 196 -18.15 25.98 -6.46
CA HIS A 196 -19.38 25.52 -7.12
C HIS A 196 -20.57 25.36 -6.16
N VAL A 197 -20.30 25.02 -4.90
CA VAL A 197 -21.31 24.86 -3.83
C VAL A 197 -21.90 26.18 -3.37
N VAL A 198 -21.13 27.27 -3.42
CA VAL A 198 -21.62 28.65 -3.23
C VAL A 198 -22.65 29.04 -4.31
N SER A 199 -22.73 28.29 -5.42
CA SER A 199 -23.61 28.54 -6.57
C SER A 199 -24.92 27.73 -6.55
N ASP A 200 -25.58 27.60 -5.40
CA ASP A 200 -26.94 27.01 -5.19
C ASP A 200 -27.10 25.47 -5.26
N THR A 201 -26.15 24.70 -4.69
CA THR A 201 -26.33 23.23 -4.55
C THR A 201 -27.06 22.85 -3.24
N PRO A 202 -27.98 21.86 -3.21
CA PRO A 202 -28.68 21.44 -1.98
C PRO A 202 -27.74 20.93 -0.87
N LEU A 203 -27.95 21.40 0.36
CA LEU A 203 -27.12 21.12 1.54
C LEU A 203 -26.90 19.63 1.83
N THR A 204 -27.89 18.77 1.51
CA THR A 204 -27.83 17.33 1.72
C THR A 204 -26.84 16.62 0.80
N ALA A 205 -26.75 17.05 -0.47
CA ALA A 205 -25.75 16.55 -1.41
C ALA A 205 -24.34 16.99 -0.99
N ILE A 206 -24.21 18.24 -0.53
CA ILE A 206 -22.95 18.79 0.01
C ILE A 206 -22.48 18.00 1.22
N LEU A 207 -23.39 17.67 2.16
CA LEU A 207 -23.05 16.91 3.36
C LEU A 207 -22.60 15.48 3.05
N GLY A 208 -23.23 14.85 2.05
CA GLY A 208 -22.88 13.51 1.57
C GLY A 208 -21.48 13.48 0.97
N GLU A 209 -21.16 14.41 0.06
CA GLU A 209 -19.84 14.52 -0.56
C GLU A 209 -18.76 14.92 0.44
N ALA A 210 -19.05 15.89 1.34
CA ALA A 210 -18.12 16.32 2.39
C ALA A 210 -17.75 15.18 3.34
N LYS A 211 -18.69 14.28 3.65
CA LYS A 211 -18.42 13.10 4.50
C LYS A 211 -17.47 12.11 3.81
N LYS A 212 -17.60 11.90 2.51
CA LYS A 212 -16.72 11.01 1.71
C LYS A 212 -15.30 11.57 1.61
N VAL A 213 -15.22 12.83 1.18
CA VAL A 213 -14.00 13.65 1.20
C VAL A 213 -13.31 13.52 2.54
N SER A 214 -14.07 13.65 3.63
CA SER A 214 -13.52 13.55 4.96
C SER A 214 -12.98 12.15 5.32
N GLN A 215 -13.55 11.06 4.83
CA GLN A 215 -13.05 9.70 5.08
C GLN A 215 -11.73 9.46 4.34
N ILE A 216 -11.65 9.89 3.08
CA ILE A 216 -10.42 9.82 2.27
C ILE A 216 -9.31 10.61 2.94
N VAL A 217 -9.60 11.86 3.36
CA VAL A 217 -8.66 12.69 4.11
C VAL A 217 -8.18 11.97 5.37
N GLN A 218 -9.06 11.35 6.15
CA GLN A 218 -8.66 10.61 7.34
C GLN A 218 -7.79 9.39 7.04
N SER A 219 -8.09 8.63 6.00
CA SER A 219 -7.24 7.51 5.55
C SER A 219 -5.86 8.02 5.15
N ILE A 220 -5.79 9.08 4.34
CA ILE A 220 -4.53 9.69 3.94
C ILE A 220 -3.74 10.19 5.16
N LEU A 221 -4.37 10.93 6.08
CA LEU A 221 -3.71 11.39 7.32
C LEU A 221 -3.18 10.23 8.17
N SER A 222 -3.96 9.15 8.29
CA SER A 222 -3.54 7.94 9.02
C SER A 222 -2.28 7.34 8.39
N ASN A 223 -2.28 7.22 7.06
CA ASN A 223 -1.14 6.69 6.30
C ASN A 223 0.08 7.59 6.38
N VAL A 224 -0.09 8.91 6.29
CA VAL A 224 0.97 9.89 6.55
C VAL A 224 1.55 9.67 7.95
N CYS A 225 0.72 9.53 8.99
CA CYS A 225 1.20 9.27 10.35
C CYS A 225 1.96 7.94 10.48
N VAL A 226 1.55 6.88 9.78
CA VAL A 226 2.25 5.58 9.77
C VAL A 226 3.61 5.72 9.08
N ILE A 227 3.65 6.35 7.90
CA ILE A 227 4.90 6.66 7.18
C ILE A 227 5.84 7.49 8.06
N LEU A 228 5.31 8.40 8.88
CA LEU A 228 6.10 9.25 9.76
C LEU A 228 6.65 8.54 10.97
N ASP A 229 5.82 7.77 11.69
CA ASP A 229 6.30 6.92 12.79
C ASP A 229 7.45 6.02 12.30
N PHE A 230 7.32 5.54 11.06
CA PHE A 230 8.24 4.68 10.36
C PHE A 230 9.54 5.40 9.92
N LEU A 231 9.46 6.54 9.24
CA LEU A 231 10.63 7.32 8.82
C LEU A 231 11.39 7.92 10.02
N LEU A 232 10.69 8.15 11.15
CA LEU A 232 11.26 8.65 12.40
C LEU A 232 11.76 7.53 13.33
N ALA A 233 11.35 6.27 13.10
CA ALA A 233 11.90 5.08 13.78
C ALA A 233 13.25 4.64 13.22
N PHE A 234 13.65 5.10 12.02
CA PHE A 234 14.95 4.82 11.39
C PHE A 234 16.19 5.38 12.09
N ARG A 235 16.04 5.89 13.32
CA ARG A 235 17.16 6.36 14.16
C ARG A 235 17.92 5.22 14.87
N GLN A 236 17.45 3.97 14.84
CA GLN A 236 18.02 2.91 15.70
C GLN A 236 18.88 1.82 15.01
N ASN A 237 18.93 1.77 13.68
CA ASN A 237 19.79 0.82 12.95
C ASN A 237 20.88 1.58 12.18
N GLU A 238 21.68 2.38 12.89
CA GLU A 238 22.86 3.06 12.33
C GLU A 238 24.09 2.14 12.21
N GLU A 239 23.98 0.87 12.57
CA GLU A 239 25.02 -0.12 12.27
C GLU A 239 24.82 -0.70 10.86
N GLU A 240 25.87 -0.58 10.05
CA GLU A 240 26.06 -1.13 8.70
C GLU A 240 25.24 -0.50 7.56
N GLY A 241 25.63 0.73 7.17
CA GLY A 241 25.60 1.18 5.76
C GLY A 241 24.25 1.53 5.12
N LYS A 242 23.10 1.31 5.78
CA LYS A 242 21.75 1.61 5.26
C LYS A 242 21.26 2.99 5.70
N LYS A 243 21.86 4.06 5.15
CA LYS A 243 21.52 5.44 5.50
C LYS A 243 20.30 5.94 4.72
N LEU A 244 19.13 5.97 5.38
CA LEU A 244 17.91 6.59 4.83
C LEU A 244 18.21 7.99 4.24
N ASN A 245 17.79 8.24 3.01
CA ASN A 245 18.05 9.48 2.29
C ASN A 245 17.38 10.64 3.04
N TRP A 246 18.18 11.67 3.31
CA TRP A 246 17.77 12.84 4.07
C TRP A 246 16.64 13.62 3.41
N ALA A 247 16.55 13.56 2.06
CA ALA A 247 15.46 14.16 1.30
C ALA A 247 14.11 13.52 1.68
N VAL A 248 14.07 12.20 1.92
CA VAL A 248 12.86 11.50 2.33
C VAL A 248 12.37 11.99 3.68
N ARG A 249 13.29 12.14 4.63
CA ARG A 249 12.96 12.64 5.98
C ARG A 249 12.51 14.10 5.93
N GLU A 250 13.17 14.93 5.12
CA GLU A 250 12.75 16.32 4.91
C GLU A 250 11.34 16.40 4.33
N THR A 251 11.07 15.74 3.19
CA THR A 251 9.77 15.76 2.53
C THR A 251 8.67 15.27 3.45
N ALA A 252 8.90 14.20 4.22
CA ALA A 252 7.90 13.71 5.16
C ALA A 252 7.56 14.75 6.26
N ILE A 253 8.56 15.48 6.75
CA ILE A 253 8.32 16.56 7.72
C ILE A 253 7.60 17.73 7.05
N GLN A 254 7.90 18.08 5.79
CA GLN A 254 7.15 19.09 5.03
C GLN A 254 5.67 18.70 4.90
N CYS A 255 5.39 17.43 4.62
CA CYS A 255 4.01 16.92 4.59
C CYS A 255 3.30 17.16 5.93
N LEU A 256 3.98 16.93 7.05
CA LEU A 256 3.41 17.22 8.37
C LEU A 256 3.11 18.69 8.57
N VAL A 257 4.02 19.60 8.18
CA VAL A 257 3.78 21.05 8.29
C VAL A 257 2.47 21.40 7.62
N ALA A 258 2.25 20.92 6.41
CA ALA A 258 1.05 21.25 5.67
C ALA A 258 -0.21 20.53 6.19
N VAL A 259 -0.08 19.31 6.72
CA VAL A 259 -1.20 18.66 7.44
C VAL A 259 -1.68 19.51 8.62
N SER A 260 -0.80 20.30 9.26
CA SER A 260 -1.18 21.22 10.35
C SER A 260 -2.13 22.35 9.92
N GLU A 261 -2.28 22.58 8.62
CA GLU A 261 -3.19 23.59 8.04
C GLU A 261 -4.61 23.07 7.85
N LEU A 262 -4.84 21.76 8.03
CA LEU A 262 -6.18 21.16 7.95
C LEU A 262 -7.07 21.58 9.14
N PRO A 263 -8.42 21.46 9.01
CA PRO A 263 -9.34 21.91 10.04
C PRO A 263 -9.03 21.35 11.44
N HIS A 264 -9.14 22.19 12.47
CA HIS A 264 -8.75 21.88 13.85
C HIS A 264 -9.28 20.52 14.36
N ALA A 265 -10.55 20.21 14.05
CA ALA A 265 -11.19 18.96 14.44
C ALA A 265 -10.47 17.69 13.92
N ARG A 266 -9.76 17.78 12.79
CA ARG A 266 -9.02 16.66 12.18
C ARG A 266 -7.58 16.57 12.66
N VAL A 267 -6.95 17.71 12.92
CA VAL A 267 -5.52 17.77 13.29
C VAL A 267 -5.29 17.64 14.80
N TYR A 268 -6.20 18.16 15.63
CA TYR A 268 -6.02 18.19 17.08
C TYR A 268 -5.85 16.79 17.71
N PRO A 269 -6.61 15.75 17.32
CA PRO A 269 -6.42 14.39 17.84
C PRO A 269 -5.02 13.81 17.56
N LEU A 270 -4.38 14.23 16.47
CA LEU A 270 -3.06 13.74 16.05
C LEU A 270 -1.91 14.52 16.70
N ARG A 271 -2.18 15.70 17.27
CA ARG A 271 -1.17 16.64 17.76
C ARG A 271 -0.13 16.02 18.66
N THR A 272 -0.57 15.26 19.67
CA THR A 272 0.35 14.64 20.64
C THR A 272 1.25 13.60 19.98
N LYS A 273 0.68 12.81 19.05
CA LYS A 273 1.43 11.79 18.31
C LYS A 273 2.49 12.44 17.43
N VAL A 274 2.10 13.47 16.68
CA VAL A 274 3.00 14.19 15.77
C VAL A 274 4.11 14.92 16.52
N LEU A 275 3.80 15.65 17.61
CA LEU A 275 4.83 16.34 18.40
C LEU A 275 5.83 15.36 19.03
N ARG A 276 5.36 14.20 19.49
CA ARG A 276 6.23 13.13 19.98
C ARG A 276 7.11 12.59 18.86
N ALA A 277 6.55 12.31 17.69
CA ALA A 277 7.31 11.80 16.56
C ALA A 277 8.40 12.81 16.12
N ILE A 278 8.04 14.09 15.92
CA ILE A 278 8.96 15.16 15.46
C ILE A 278 10.12 15.40 16.43
N SER A 279 9.94 15.15 17.73
CA SER A 279 11.03 15.30 18.71
C SER A 279 12.30 14.53 18.30
N LYS A 280 12.14 13.39 17.61
CA LYS A 280 13.25 12.60 17.08
C LYS A 280 13.87 13.16 15.80
N ALA A 281 13.20 14.06 15.07
CA ALA A 281 13.78 14.71 13.90
C ALA A 281 14.62 15.95 14.27
N LEU A 282 14.48 16.48 15.49
CA LEU A 282 15.21 17.67 15.93
C LEU A 282 16.72 17.43 16.05
N ASP A 283 17.15 16.21 16.36
CA ASP A 283 18.57 15.84 16.41
C ASP A 283 19.05 15.10 15.14
N ASP A 284 18.35 15.25 14.01
CA ASP A 284 18.76 14.61 12.76
C ASP A 284 20.20 15.01 12.38
N PRO A 285 21.05 14.12 11.83
CA PRO A 285 22.41 14.48 11.42
C PRO A 285 22.46 15.59 10.35
N LYS A 286 21.41 15.72 9.52
CA LYS A 286 21.34 16.72 8.45
C LYS A 286 20.62 17.99 8.91
N ARG A 287 21.30 19.12 8.74
CA ARG A 287 20.79 20.44 9.13
C ARG A 287 19.44 20.78 8.51
N ILE A 288 19.24 20.45 7.23
CA ILE A 288 18.00 20.75 6.51
C ILE A 288 16.80 20.02 7.11
N VAL A 289 16.97 18.75 7.49
CA VAL A 289 15.94 17.95 8.18
C VAL A 289 15.63 18.54 9.56
N ARG A 290 16.66 18.97 10.31
CA ARG A 290 16.45 19.64 11.62
C ARG A 290 15.67 20.95 11.48
N GLN A 291 15.96 21.75 10.45
CA GLN A 291 15.25 23.02 10.21
C GLN A 291 13.77 22.78 9.94
N GLU A 292 13.46 21.79 9.10
CA GLU A 292 12.08 21.46 8.80
C GLU A 292 11.37 20.84 10.02
N ALA A 293 12.08 20.04 10.83
CA ALA A 293 11.56 19.52 12.10
C ALA A 293 11.18 20.64 13.08
N VAL A 294 11.99 21.70 13.18
CA VAL A 294 11.69 22.87 14.00
C VAL A 294 10.43 23.57 13.51
N ARG A 295 10.35 23.85 12.20
CA ARG A 295 9.18 24.48 11.57
C ARG A 295 7.91 23.67 11.83
N CYS A 296 8.00 22.35 11.65
CA CYS A 296 6.90 21.44 11.90
C CYS A 296 6.45 21.43 13.36
N ARG A 297 7.39 21.34 14.30
CA ARG A 297 7.07 21.41 15.73
C ARG A 297 6.35 22.71 16.08
N GLN A 298 6.79 23.84 15.55
CA GLN A 298 6.15 25.14 15.78
C GLN A 298 4.72 25.18 15.25
N ALA A 299 4.51 24.74 14.00
CA ALA A 299 3.20 24.69 13.37
C ALA A 299 2.22 23.84 14.19
N TRP A 300 2.61 22.63 14.60
CA TRP A 300 1.78 21.72 15.40
C TRP A 300 1.60 22.14 16.85
N ALA A 301 2.57 22.84 17.45
CA ALA A 301 2.42 23.41 18.78
C ALA A 301 1.35 24.50 18.81
N SER A 302 1.30 25.33 17.75
CA SER A 302 0.37 26.47 17.59
C SER A 302 -1.09 26.10 17.32
N ILE A 303 -1.38 24.82 17.04
CA ILE A 303 -2.75 24.34 16.80
C ILE A 303 -3.65 24.61 18.02
N ALA A 304 -3.10 24.49 19.25
CA ALA A 304 -3.86 24.71 20.48
C ALA A 304 -4.32 26.17 20.67
N SER A 305 -3.62 27.14 20.08
CA SER A 305 -4.00 28.56 20.15
C SER A 305 -4.98 28.99 19.04
N ARG A 306 -5.19 28.17 18.01
CA ARG A 306 -6.10 28.48 16.89
C ARG A 306 -7.58 28.27 17.22
N SER A 307 -7.92 27.57 18.31
CA SER A 307 -9.32 27.31 18.70
C SER A 307 -10.02 28.49 19.38
N LEU A 308 -9.31 29.59 19.65
CA LEU A 308 -9.84 30.78 20.35
C LEU A 308 -10.38 31.87 19.42
N HIS A 309 -10.33 31.65 18.11
CA HIS A 309 -10.89 32.54 17.10
C HIS A 309 -12.01 31.84 16.33
N PHE A 310 -13.16 31.66 16.99
CA PHE A 310 -14.46 31.50 16.36
C PHE A 310 -15.42 32.49 17.01
#